data_AF-A0A1C3ZD86-F1
#
_entry.id   AF-A0A1C3ZD86-F1
#
_cell.length_a   1.000
_cell.length_b   1.000
_cell.length_c   1.000
_cell.angle_alpha   90.00
_cell.angle_beta   90.00
_cell.angle_gamma   90.00
#
_symmetry.space_group_name_H-M   'P 1'
#
loop_
_entity.id
_entity.type
_entity.pdbx_description
1 polymer ?
#
loop_
_entity_poly.entity_id
_entity_poly.type
_entity_poly.pdbx_seq_one_letter_code
_entity_poly.pdbx_strand_id
1 'polypeptide(L)'
;MKKAILSLLAGCTLFALFGCNNRGDTEMVQPTQIEELKPMHQSWRGVLPCADCEGIETSLFLEKDGSWVMNQRYLGGKGPVAFGSYGNWARTADKLILTDTQGEKTWFRAKGDALEMLDREGNPIHSQLNYTLQPVNASLPATPMAMRGMYRYMADAAVFTDCVTGKQVAVASNAQLERDYAVARGTESKPILLVVEGHFAFEPNPDTGAPQKVLVINKKGRFSANKDCDD
;
A
#
# COMPACT_ATOMS: atom_id res chain seq x y z
N MET A 1 35.34 -70.77 -68.04
CA MET A 1 34.52 -72.02 -68.05
C MET A 1 34.30 -72.38 -66.57
N LYS A 2 33.13 -72.46 -65.93
CA LYS A 2 31.69 -72.65 -66.25
C LYS A 2 30.89 -71.70 -65.31
N LYS A 3 30.07 -70.78 -65.82
CA LYS A 3 28.60 -70.80 -66.00
C LYS A 3 27.74 -71.01 -64.74
N ALA A 4 26.88 -70.00 -64.52
CA ALA A 4 25.47 -70.05 -64.11
C ALA A 4 25.13 -70.08 -62.60
N ILE A 5 24.04 -69.50 -62.08
CA ILE A 5 22.94 -68.62 -62.53
C ILE A 5 22.16 -68.22 -61.25
N LEU A 6 21.63 -66.98 -61.22
CA LEU A 6 20.42 -66.46 -60.56
C LEU A 6 19.90 -67.05 -59.21
N SER A 7 19.62 -66.14 -58.25
CA SER A 7 18.27 -65.68 -57.85
C SER A 7 17.96 -65.61 -56.34
N LEU A 8 17.20 -64.54 -56.02
CA LEU A 8 16.16 -64.40 -54.99
C LEU A 8 16.58 -64.03 -53.54
N LEU A 9 16.63 -62.71 -53.35
CA LEU A 9 15.71 -61.90 -52.51
C LEU A 9 15.37 -62.33 -51.07
N ALA A 10 15.50 -61.30 -50.23
CA ALA A 10 14.63 -60.90 -49.12
C ALA A 10 14.94 -61.46 -47.72
N GLY A 11 15.34 -60.53 -46.84
CA GLY A 11 15.43 -60.78 -45.41
C GLY A 11 16.15 -59.65 -44.66
N CYS A 12 15.68 -58.40 -44.80
CA CYS A 12 16.10 -57.32 -43.90
C CYS A 12 15.66 -57.64 -42.47
N THR A 13 16.59 -58.15 -41.66
CA THR A 13 16.47 -58.17 -40.19
C THR A 13 17.73 -57.52 -39.63
N LEU A 14 17.74 -56.19 -39.58
CA LEU A 14 18.72 -55.48 -38.77
C LEU A 14 18.21 -55.40 -37.33
N PHE A 15 18.84 -56.21 -36.49
CA PHE A 15 18.93 -56.00 -35.05
C PHE A 15 19.48 -54.59 -34.77
N ALA A 16 18.69 -53.74 -34.11
CA ALA A 16 19.19 -52.56 -33.42
C ALA A 16 19.18 -52.85 -31.91
N LEU A 17 20.37 -52.77 -31.33
CA LEU A 17 20.68 -53.08 -29.94
C LEU A 17 19.94 -52.13 -28.98
N PHE A 18 19.22 -52.68 -27.99
CA PHE A 18 18.81 -51.94 -26.81
C PHE A 18 20.04 -51.65 -25.95
N GLY A 19 20.55 -50.43 -26.01
CA GLY A 19 21.48 -49.90 -25.02
C GLY A 19 20.71 -49.42 -23.79
N CYS A 20 20.96 -50.03 -22.63
CA CYS A 20 20.50 -49.51 -21.35
C CYS A 20 21.27 -48.24 -20.99
N ASN A 21 20.59 -47.08 -20.97
CA ASN A 21 21.10 -45.89 -20.29
C ASN A 21 20.21 -45.62 -19.07
N ASN A 22 20.74 -45.95 -17.88
CA ASN A 22 20.10 -45.64 -16.61
C ASN A 22 20.23 -44.13 -16.36
N ARG A 23 19.27 -43.36 -16.84
CA ARG A 23 19.15 -41.93 -16.57
C ARG A 23 18.20 -41.81 -15.40
N GLY A 24 18.75 -41.62 -14.20
CA GLY A 24 17.95 -41.30 -13.02
C GLY A 24 17.06 -40.11 -13.32
N ASP A 25 15.78 -40.25 -13.03
CA ASP A 25 14.78 -39.20 -13.14
C ASP A 25 15.18 -38.05 -12.20
N THR A 26 15.88 -37.06 -12.74
CA THR A 26 15.89 -35.73 -12.14
C THR A 26 14.50 -35.17 -12.41
N GLU A 27 13.60 -35.37 -11.44
CA GLU A 27 12.29 -34.73 -11.39
C GLU A 27 12.54 -33.22 -11.48
N MET A 28 12.37 -32.68 -12.68
CA MET A 28 12.47 -31.25 -12.91
C MET A 28 11.29 -30.62 -12.17
N VAL A 29 11.58 -30.07 -10.98
CA VAL A 29 10.66 -29.18 -10.28
C VAL A 29 10.19 -28.16 -11.30
N GLN A 30 8.91 -28.27 -11.67
CA GLN A 30 8.23 -27.33 -12.54
C GLN A 30 8.55 -25.93 -12.00
N PRO A 31 9.08 -25.00 -12.82
CA PRO A 31 9.24 -23.63 -12.35
C PRO A 31 7.86 -23.18 -11.88
N THR A 32 7.72 -22.91 -10.57
CA THR A 32 6.54 -22.29 -9.99
C THR A 32 6.22 -21.13 -10.90
N GLN A 33 5.08 -21.18 -11.59
CA GLN A 33 4.67 -20.07 -12.44
C GLN A 33 4.74 -18.84 -11.55
N ILE A 34 5.67 -17.93 -11.88
CA ILE A 34 5.69 -16.61 -11.27
C ILE A 34 4.41 -15.99 -11.78
N GLU A 35 3.33 -16.19 -11.02
CA GLU A 35 2.05 -15.56 -11.31
C GLU A 35 2.35 -14.07 -11.38
N GLU A 36 2.14 -13.51 -12.57
CA GLU A 36 2.39 -12.11 -12.84
C GLU A 36 1.70 -11.32 -11.73
N LEU A 37 2.50 -10.58 -10.93
CA LEU A 37 2.00 -9.86 -9.78
C LEU A 37 0.98 -8.85 -10.28
N LYS A 38 -0.31 -9.22 -10.22
CA LYS A 38 -1.40 -8.31 -10.55
C LYS A 38 -1.23 -7.06 -9.71
N PRO A 39 -1.28 -5.86 -10.32
CA PRO A 39 -1.25 -4.62 -9.57
C PRO A 39 -2.29 -4.69 -8.47
N MET A 40 -1.84 -4.57 -7.22
CA MET A 40 -2.75 -4.55 -6.09
C MET A 40 -3.69 -3.36 -6.28
N HIS A 41 -4.99 -3.55 -6.02
CA HIS A 41 -5.93 -2.43 -5.96
C HIS A 41 -5.37 -1.36 -5.03
N GLN A 42 -5.74 -0.09 -5.23
CA GLN A 42 -5.28 0.98 -4.34
C GLN A 42 -6.30 1.28 -3.25
N SER A 43 -7.56 0.90 -3.44
CA SER A 43 -8.62 1.23 -2.50
C SER A 43 -9.55 0.06 -2.22
N TRP A 44 -9.94 -0.08 -0.94
CA TRP A 44 -10.88 -1.07 -0.47
C TRP A 44 -11.89 -0.44 0.48
N ARG A 45 -13.09 -1.02 0.53
CA ARG A 45 -14.15 -0.63 1.44
C ARG A 45 -14.90 -1.82 2.00
N GLY A 46 -15.42 -1.68 3.21
CA GLY A 46 -16.28 -2.67 3.83
C GLY A 46 -16.81 -2.19 5.16
N VAL A 47 -17.71 -2.96 5.76
CA VAL A 47 -18.19 -2.73 7.12
C VAL A 47 -17.59 -3.83 8.01
N LEU A 48 -16.66 -3.45 8.87
CA LEU A 48 -16.03 -4.36 9.82
C LEU A 48 -16.89 -4.51 11.07
N PRO A 49 -16.85 -5.65 11.77
CA PRO A 49 -17.66 -5.87 12.95
C PRO A 49 -17.26 -4.96 14.12
N CYS A 50 -18.24 -4.59 14.92
CA CYS A 50 -18.09 -3.67 16.05
C CYS A 50 -18.67 -4.31 17.31
N ALA A 51 -18.04 -4.11 18.47
CA ALA A 51 -18.46 -4.74 19.71
C ALA A 51 -19.76 -4.12 20.29
N ASP A 52 -19.93 -2.81 20.11
CA ASP A 52 -20.96 -1.98 20.74
C ASP A 52 -21.69 -1.07 19.75
N CYS A 53 -21.57 -1.35 18.46
CA CYS A 53 -22.22 -0.61 17.39
C CYS A 53 -22.62 -1.51 16.21
N GLU A 54 -23.36 -0.99 15.24
CA GLU A 54 -23.87 -1.79 14.11
C GLU A 54 -22.76 -2.26 13.16
N GLY A 55 -21.60 -1.59 13.20
CA GLY A 55 -20.44 -1.89 12.37
C GLY A 55 -19.54 -0.67 12.20
N ILE A 56 -18.37 -0.88 11.59
CA ILE A 56 -17.40 0.17 11.29
C ILE A 56 -17.24 0.26 9.78
N GLU A 57 -17.85 1.26 9.16
CA GLU A 57 -17.59 1.57 7.76
C GLU A 57 -16.13 1.97 7.61
N THR A 58 -15.36 1.17 6.87
CA THR A 58 -13.92 1.28 6.74
C THR A 58 -13.57 1.50 5.28
N SER A 59 -12.79 2.53 4.99
CA SER A 59 -12.17 2.80 3.69
C SER A 59 -10.67 2.78 3.85
N LEU A 60 -9.96 1.92 3.11
CA LEU A 60 -8.51 1.81 3.12
C LEU A 60 -7.95 2.19 1.75
N PHE A 61 -6.94 3.04 1.74
CA PHE A 61 -6.16 3.40 0.56
C PHE A 61 -4.69 3.00 0.77
N LEU A 62 -4.12 2.21 -0.14
CA LEU A 62 -2.72 1.82 -0.15
C LEU A 62 -2.01 2.51 -1.30
N GLU A 63 -1.00 3.30 -0.96
CA GLU A 63 -0.23 4.07 -1.93
C GLU A 63 1.01 3.32 -2.41
N LYS A 64 1.40 3.61 -3.65
CA LYS A 64 2.61 3.03 -4.27
C LYS A 64 3.90 3.43 -3.55
N ASP A 65 3.88 4.54 -2.82
CA ASP A 65 5.02 5.03 -2.05
C ASP A 65 5.23 4.26 -0.73
N GLY A 66 4.37 3.29 -0.40
CA GLY A 66 4.42 2.51 0.85
C GLY A 66 3.63 3.13 2.00
N SER A 67 2.95 4.27 1.78
CA SER A 67 2.04 4.86 2.76
C SER A 67 0.60 4.34 2.59
N TRP A 68 -0.19 4.41 3.65
CA TRP A 68 -1.62 4.12 3.60
C TRP A 68 -2.42 5.19 4.33
N VAL A 69 -3.69 5.31 3.95
CA VAL A 69 -4.68 6.17 4.60
C VAL A 69 -5.94 5.35 4.85
N MET A 70 -6.48 5.38 6.06
CA MET A 70 -7.73 4.72 6.42
C MET A 70 -8.71 5.74 6.99
N ASN A 71 -9.97 5.58 6.63
CA ASN A 71 -11.08 6.27 7.28
C ASN A 71 -12.04 5.25 7.87
N GLN A 72 -12.47 5.51 9.10
CA GLN A 72 -13.39 4.65 9.83
C GLN A 72 -14.54 5.47 10.39
N ARG A 73 -15.75 4.92 10.29
CA ARG A 73 -16.98 5.52 10.80
C ARG A 73 -17.82 4.46 11.52
N TYR A 74 -18.09 4.70 12.80
CA TYR A 74 -19.00 3.87 13.58
C TYR A 74 -20.46 4.06 13.11
N LEU A 75 -21.16 2.95 12.88
CA LEU A 75 -22.57 2.91 12.49
C LEU A 75 -23.46 2.75 13.75
N GLY A 76 -24.52 3.54 13.85
CA GLY A 76 -25.51 3.42 14.94
C GLY A 76 -25.04 3.86 16.34
N GLY A 77 -23.81 4.37 16.50
CA GLY A 77 -23.24 4.79 17.79
C GLY A 77 -23.42 6.29 18.11
N LYS A 78 -23.11 6.67 19.37
CA LYS A 78 -23.08 8.07 19.86
C LYS A 78 -21.68 8.75 19.75
N GLY A 79 -20.70 8.08 19.15
CA GLY A 79 -19.30 8.53 19.05
C GLY A 79 -19.00 9.45 17.86
N PRO A 80 -17.75 9.94 17.71
CA PRO A 80 -17.37 10.81 16.60
C PRO A 80 -17.66 10.18 15.23
N VAL A 81 -18.20 11.00 14.32
CA VAL A 81 -18.87 10.58 13.08
C VAL A 81 -17.93 9.97 12.05
N ALA A 82 -16.62 10.27 12.10
CA ALA A 82 -15.58 9.60 11.33
C ALA A 82 -14.22 9.95 11.91
N PHE A 83 -13.24 9.06 11.79
CA PHE A 83 -11.85 9.34 12.14
C PHE A 83 -10.92 8.73 11.09
N GLY A 84 -9.83 9.45 10.81
CA GLY A 84 -8.81 9.02 9.88
C GLY A 84 -7.56 8.56 10.60
N SER A 85 -6.84 7.63 9.99
CA SER A 85 -5.49 7.23 10.39
C SER A 85 -4.64 7.02 9.13
N TYR A 86 -3.33 7.10 9.30
CA TYR A 86 -2.38 6.90 8.22
C TYR A 86 -1.09 6.31 8.77
N GLY A 87 -0.24 5.82 7.87
CA GLY A 87 1.07 5.31 8.23
C GLY A 87 1.75 4.59 7.09
N ASN A 88 2.58 3.61 7.41
CA ASN A 88 3.32 2.80 6.45
C ASN A 88 2.72 1.39 6.34
N TRP A 89 2.71 0.84 5.14
CA TRP A 89 2.33 -0.56 4.92
C TRP A 89 3.51 -1.36 4.41
N ALA A 90 3.53 -2.63 4.80
CA ALA A 90 4.47 -3.63 4.32
C ALA A 90 3.70 -4.87 3.90
N ARG A 91 4.20 -5.57 2.89
CA ARG A 91 3.62 -6.83 2.41
C ARG A 91 4.65 -7.94 2.50
N THR A 92 4.21 -9.08 3.03
CA THR A 92 4.91 -10.35 3.05
C THR A 92 4.26 -11.29 2.01
N ALA A 93 4.69 -12.55 1.96
CA ALA A 93 4.08 -13.52 1.04
C ALA A 93 2.57 -13.73 1.31
N ASP A 94 2.16 -13.67 2.59
CA ASP A 94 0.82 -14.01 3.05
C ASP A 94 0.05 -12.83 3.66
N LYS A 95 0.75 -11.85 4.24
CA LYS A 95 0.13 -10.76 5.01
C LYS A 95 0.46 -9.37 4.49
N LEU A 96 -0.52 -8.49 4.56
CA LEU A 96 -0.40 -7.04 4.53
C LEU A 96 -0.41 -6.52 5.96
N ILE A 97 0.58 -5.71 6.31
CA ILE A 97 0.76 -5.13 7.64
C ILE A 97 0.65 -3.62 7.50
N LEU A 98 -0.34 -3.02 8.16
CA LEU A 98 -0.49 -1.58 8.28
C LEU A 98 0.07 -1.18 9.64
N THR A 99 1.05 -0.28 9.67
CA THR A 99 1.57 0.34 10.90
C THR A 99 1.19 1.81 10.87
N ASP A 100 0.42 2.27 11.84
CA ASP A 100 -0.01 3.67 11.92
C ASP A 100 1.09 4.57 12.50
N THR A 101 0.82 5.88 12.57
CA THR A 101 1.77 6.84 13.14
C THR A 101 2.00 6.71 14.64
N GLN A 102 1.21 5.92 15.35
CA GLN A 102 1.39 5.59 16.76
C GLN A 102 2.14 4.25 16.95
N GLY A 103 2.41 3.52 15.86
CA GLY A 103 3.07 2.22 15.88
C GLY A 103 2.11 1.03 16.03
N GLU A 104 0.80 1.29 16.09
CA GLU A 104 -0.21 0.24 16.16
C GLU A 104 -0.30 -0.50 14.83
N LYS A 105 -0.47 -1.82 14.91
CA LYS A 105 -0.47 -2.70 13.75
C LYS A 105 -1.85 -3.24 13.48
N THR A 106 -2.21 -3.26 12.20
CA THR A 106 -3.39 -3.95 11.68
C THR A 106 -2.96 -4.90 10.58
N TRP A 107 -3.48 -6.13 10.61
CA TRP A 107 -3.10 -7.18 9.69
C TRP A 107 -4.26 -7.53 8.77
N PHE A 108 -3.93 -7.73 7.50
CA PHE A 108 -4.84 -8.26 6.49
C PHE A 108 -4.14 -9.38 5.72
N ARG A 109 -4.92 -10.24 5.08
CA ARG A 109 -4.44 -11.11 4.00
C ARG A 109 -5.31 -10.96 2.76
N ALA A 110 -4.73 -11.25 1.61
CA ALA A 110 -5.50 -11.32 0.37
C ALA A 110 -6.44 -12.54 0.41
N LYS A 111 -7.69 -12.34 0.00
CA LYS A 111 -8.71 -13.39 -0.18
C LYS A 111 -9.40 -13.15 -1.52
N GLY A 112 -8.82 -13.70 -2.58
CA GLY A 112 -9.12 -13.24 -3.95
C GLY A 112 -8.68 -11.77 -4.11
N ASP A 113 -9.55 -10.92 -4.65
CA ASP A 113 -9.29 -9.48 -4.78
C ASP A 113 -9.63 -8.67 -3.50
N ALA A 114 -10.25 -9.31 -2.51
CA ALA A 114 -10.61 -8.71 -1.23
C ALA A 114 -9.46 -8.80 -0.21
N LEU A 115 -9.54 -7.95 0.82
CA LEU A 115 -8.68 -8.03 2.01
C LEU A 115 -9.49 -8.59 3.17
N GLU A 116 -9.02 -9.65 3.80
CA GLU A 116 -9.58 -10.20 5.03
C GLU A 116 -8.74 -9.75 6.21
N MET A 117 -9.37 -9.09 7.18
CA MET A 117 -8.74 -8.66 8.43
C MET A 117 -8.36 -9.88 9.28
N LEU A 118 -7.19 -9.81 9.89
CA LEU A 118 -6.64 -10.83 10.78
C LEU A 118 -6.71 -10.35 12.24
N ASP A 119 -6.47 -11.25 13.19
CA ASP A 119 -6.41 -10.89 14.60
C ASP A 119 -5.16 -10.05 14.93
N ARG A 120 -4.97 -9.73 16.23
CA ARG A 120 -3.88 -8.87 16.71
C ARG A 120 -2.50 -9.53 16.63
N GLU A 121 -2.46 -10.83 16.39
CA GLU A 121 -1.25 -11.62 16.20
C GLU A 121 -1.03 -11.93 14.71
N GLY A 122 -1.94 -11.49 13.85
CA GLY A 122 -1.93 -11.74 12.41
C GLY A 122 -2.35 -13.16 12.04
N ASN A 123 -3.16 -13.85 12.84
CA ASN A 123 -3.76 -15.13 12.51
C ASN A 123 -5.20 -14.96 11.97
N PRO A 124 -5.74 -15.97 11.27
CA PRO A 124 -7.12 -15.93 10.80
C PRO A 124 -8.13 -15.82 11.93
N ILE A 125 -9.11 -14.93 11.79
CA ILE A 125 -10.22 -14.80 12.73
C ILE A 125 -11.25 -15.90 12.48
N HIS A 126 -11.53 -16.72 13.49
CA HIS A 126 -12.57 -17.75 13.45
C HIS A 126 -13.90 -17.19 14.01
N SER A 127 -14.73 -16.65 13.13
CA SER A 127 -16.03 -16.06 13.47
C SER A 127 -17.03 -16.21 12.32
N GLN A 128 -18.32 -16.11 12.62
CA GLN A 128 -19.37 -16.03 11.60
C GLN A 128 -19.53 -14.61 11.02
N LEU A 129 -18.91 -13.60 11.65
CA LEU A 129 -18.97 -12.21 11.22
C LEU A 129 -18.06 -11.96 10.01
N ASN A 130 -18.40 -10.94 9.22
CA ASN A 130 -17.64 -10.60 8.02
C ASN A 130 -16.50 -9.62 8.33
N TYR A 131 -15.26 -10.06 8.11
CA TYR A 131 -14.04 -9.26 8.31
C TYR A 131 -13.37 -8.87 6.98
N THR A 132 -14.15 -8.72 5.90
CA THR A 132 -13.60 -8.45 4.56
C THR A 132 -13.82 -7.02 4.08
N LEU A 133 -12.82 -6.46 3.41
CA LEU A 133 -12.89 -5.23 2.62
C LEU A 133 -12.82 -5.59 1.13
N GLN A 134 -13.77 -5.08 0.35
CA GLN A 134 -13.87 -5.31 -1.08
C GLN A 134 -13.10 -4.24 -1.86
N PRO A 135 -12.44 -4.59 -2.97
CA PRO A 135 -11.75 -3.62 -3.80
C PRO A 135 -12.76 -2.64 -4.40
N VAL A 136 -12.39 -1.37 -4.47
CA VAL A 136 -13.17 -0.31 -5.08
C VAL A 136 -12.27 0.61 -5.89
N ASN A 137 -12.88 1.48 -6.70
CA ASN A 137 -12.22 2.66 -7.27
C ASN A 137 -12.72 3.88 -6.50
N ALA A 138 -11.93 4.36 -5.55
CA ALA A 138 -12.29 5.47 -4.68
C ALA A 138 -11.16 6.48 -4.55
N SER A 139 -11.52 7.75 -4.35
CA SER A 139 -10.58 8.81 -3.99
C SER A 139 -10.12 8.69 -2.53
N LEU A 140 -9.02 9.38 -2.20
CA LEU A 140 -8.51 9.50 -0.84
C LEU A 140 -9.59 10.03 0.13
N PRO A 141 -9.62 9.53 1.38
CA PRO A 141 -10.54 10.06 2.38
C PRO A 141 -10.23 11.52 2.73
N ALA A 142 -11.27 12.35 2.86
CA ALA A 142 -11.14 13.75 3.27
C ALA A 142 -11.26 13.98 4.79
N THR A 143 -11.20 12.91 5.58
CA THR A 143 -11.32 12.99 7.03
C THR A 143 -10.04 13.60 7.61
N PRO A 144 -10.14 14.70 8.38
CA PRO A 144 -8.96 15.32 8.98
C PRO A 144 -8.25 14.38 9.96
N MET A 145 -6.93 14.38 9.88
CA MET A 145 -6.01 13.61 10.73
C MET A 145 -5.02 14.58 11.36
N ALA A 146 -4.69 14.34 12.63
CA ALA A 146 -3.60 15.05 13.29
C ALA A 146 -2.27 14.57 12.71
N MET A 147 -1.46 15.53 12.27
CA MET A 147 -0.17 15.29 11.63
C MET A 147 0.90 16.12 12.30
N ARG A 148 2.12 15.56 12.34
CA ARG A 148 3.31 16.21 12.87
C ARG A 148 4.46 15.99 11.90
N GLY A 149 5.07 17.08 11.46
CA GLY A 149 6.09 17.01 10.43
C GLY A 149 6.83 18.32 10.21
N MET A 150 7.91 18.24 9.45
CA MET A 150 8.73 19.40 9.10
C MET A 150 8.14 20.08 7.86
N TYR A 151 7.70 21.31 8.01
CA TYR A 151 7.14 22.12 6.93
C TYR A 151 8.20 23.09 6.39
N ARG A 152 8.27 23.20 5.07
CA ARG A 152 9.10 24.18 4.37
C ARG A 152 8.33 24.75 3.19
N TYR A 153 8.45 26.06 3.01
CA TYR A 153 7.95 26.75 1.82
C TYR A 153 9.09 27.46 1.10
N MET A 154 9.20 27.22 -0.21
CA MET A 154 10.24 27.81 -1.07
C MET A 154 9.78 27.78 -2.53
N ALA A 155 10.02 28.87 -3.27
CA ALA A 155 9.71 28.99 -4.70
C ALA A 155 8.24 28.61 -5.02
N ASP A 156 7.31 29.22 -4.29
CA ASP A 156 5.86 29.01 -4.43
C ASP A 156 5.35 27.57 -4.18
N ALA A 157 6.21 26.70 -3.64
CA ALA A 157 5.87 25.33 -3.29
C ALA A 157 6.09 25.07 -1.79
N ALA A 158 5.08 24.48 -1.16
CA ALA A 158 5.14 24.00 0.22
C ALA A 158 5.34 22.49 0.25
N VAL A 159 6.23 22.02 1.12
CA VAL A 159 6.50 20.60 1.36
C VAL A 159 6.37 20.32 2.85
N PHE A 160 5.71 19.21 3.18
CA PHE A 160 5.60 18.66 4.52
C PHE A 160 6.29 17.31 4.55
N THR A 161 7.23 17.14 5.49
CA THR A 161 7.90 15.86 5.76
C THR A 161 7.33 15.28 7.04
N ASP A 162 6.55 14.22 6.95
CA ASP A 162 5.94 13.58 8.12
C ASP A 162 7.01 12.98 9.05
N CYS A 163 6.89 13.24 10.35
CA CYS A 163 7.92 12.83 11.31
C CYS A 163 8.00 11.31 11.52
N VAL A 164 6.89 10.58 11.33
CA VAL A 164 6.85 9.15 11.64
C VAL A 164 7.17 8.31 10.42
N THR A 165 6.57 8.64 9.28
CA THR A 165 6.77 7.91 8.01
C THR A 165 7.98 8.39 7.23
N GLY A 166 8.50 9.59 7.52
CA GLY A 166 9.57 10.24 6.76
C GLY A 166 9.17 10.66 5.34
N LYS A 167 7.89 10.52 4.98
CA LYS A 167 7.40 10.79 3.63
C LYS A 167 7.24 12.30 3.42
N GLN A 168 7.66 12.74 2.23
CA GLN A 168 7.46 14.11 1.79
C GLN A 168 6.20 14.19 0.93
N VAL A 169 5.36 15.18 1.22
CA VAL A 169 4.15 15.47 0.46
C VAL A 169 4.08 16.97 0.17
N ALA A 170 3.59 17.32 -1.01
CA ALA A 170 3.27 18.71 -1.30
C ALA A 170 2.13 19.17 -0.39
N VAL A 171 2.12 20.44 0.01
CA VAL A 171 1.01 21.01 0.78
C VAL A 171 0.19 21.89 -0.17
N ALA A 172 -1.14 21.73 -0.14
CA ALA A 172 -2.04 22.59 -0.90
C ALA A 172 -1.81 24.07 -0.52
N SER A 173 -1.87 24.97 -1.51
CA SER A 173 -1.58 26.39 -1.28
C SER A 173 -2.46 26.97 -0.18
N ASN A 174 -1.83 27.67 0.77
CA ASN A 174 -2.52 28.24 1.91
C ASN A 174 -1.76 29.47 2.40
N ALA A 175 -2.21 30.64 1.93
CA ALA A 175 -1.56 31.91 2.22
C ALA A 175 -1.43 32.22 3.72
N GLN A 176 -2.35 31.75 4.57
CA GLN A 176 -2.23 31.97 6.02
C GLN A 176 -1.14 31.09 6.63
N LEU A 177 -1.08 29.82 6.24
CA LEU A 177 -0.04 28.89 6.69
C LEU A 177 1.36 29.36 6.25
N GLU A 178 1.48 29.82 5.01
CA GLU A 178 2.72 30.35 4.43
C GLU A 178 3.21 31.60 5.20
N ARG A 179 2.29 32.51 5.57
CA ARG A 179 2.60 33.67 6.44
C ARG A 179 3.04 33.23 7.83
N ASP A 180 2.33 32.29 8.44
CA ASP A 180 2.65 31.78 9.77
C ASP A 180 4.04 31.10 9.78
N TYR A 181 4.40 30.36 8.72
CA TYR A 181 5.74 29.82 8.52
C TYR A 181 6.80 30.92 8.35
N ALA A 182 6.52 31.96 7.56
CA ALA A 182 7.45 33.07 7.36
C ALA A 182 7.79 33.80 8.66
N VAL A 183 6.81 33.94 9.56
CA VAL A 183 7.04 34.47 10.92
C VAL A 183 7.89 33.49 11.75
N ALA A 184 7.57 32.20 11.71
CA ALA A 184 8.24 31.20 12.54
C ALA A 184 9.70 30.94 12.14
N ARG A 185 10.02 30.94 10.84
CA ARG A 185 11.38 30.66 10.34
C ARG A 185 12.36 31.81 10.54
N GLY A 186 11.87 33.03 10.76
CA GLY A 186 12.69 34.23 10.80
C GLY A 186 13.43 34.49 9.48
N THR A 187 14.75 34.66 9.54
CA THR A 187 15.59 34.94 8.37
C THR A 187 16.11 33.68 7.67
N GLU A 188 16.01 32.52 8.31
CA GLU A 188 16.54 31.26 7.78
C GLU A 188 15.50 30.54 6.90
N SER A 189 15.94 29.94 5.80
CA SER A 189 15.08 29.14 4.91
C SER A 189 15.13 27.65 5.28
N LYS A 190 14.92 27.35 6.57
CA LYS A 190 14.96 25.99 7.12
C LYS A 190 13.55 25.42 7.33
N PRO A 191 13.38 24.08 7.26
CA PRO A 191 12.13 23.45 7.68
C PRO A 191 11.82 23.75 9.16
N ILE A 192 10.54 23.97 9.48
CA ILE A 192 10.05 24.22 10.83
C ILE A 192 9.01 23.16 11.19
N LEU A 193 9.08 22.63 12.42
CA LEU A 193 8.10 21.66 12.90
C LEU A 193 6.70 22.28 12.90
N LEU A 194 5.76 21.58 12.28
CA LEU A 194 4.35 21.91 12.17
C LEU A 194 3.52 20.77 12.77
N VAL A 195 2.63 21.13 13.70
CA VAL A 195 1.53 20.26 14.16
C VAL A 195 0.24 20.81 13.60
N VAL A 196 -0.52 19.99 12.88
CA VAL A 196 -1.69 20.44 12.12
C VAL A 196 -2.72 19.34 11.97
N GLU A 197 -3.98 19.70 11.72
CA GLU A 197 -4.99 18.76 11.23
C GLU A 197 -5.17 18.96 9.72
N GLY A 198 -5.05 17.87 8.96
CA GLY A 198 -5.15 17.87 7.51
C GLY A 198 -5.66 16.55 6.95
N HIS A 199 -5.94 16.51 5.66
CA HIS A 199 -6.23 15.27 4.93
C HIS A 199 -5.44 15.23 3.63
N PHE A 200 -5.31 14.05 3.04
CA PHE A 200 -4.70 13.90 1.74
C PHE A 200 -5.74 14.01 0.63
N ALA A 201 -5.39 14.71 -0.44
CA ALA A 201 -6.19 14.81 -1.65
C ALA A 201 -5.29 14.68 -2.89
N PHE A 202 -5.90 14.43 -4.04
CA PHE A 202 -5.20 14.57 -5.32
C PHE A 202 -5.54 15.94 -5.91
N GLU A 203 -4.52 16.75 -6.16
CA GLU A 203 -4.63 18.02 -6.86
C GLU A 203 -3.75 18.01 -8.12
N PRO A 204 -4.11 18.75 -9.18
CA PRO A 204 -3.25 18.88 -10.34
C PRO A 204 -1.95 19.62 -9.94
N ASN A 205 -0.81 19.06 -10.35
CA ASN A 205 0.47 19.71 -10.16
C ASN A 205 0.52 21.03 -10.95
N PRO A 206 0.92 22.16 -10.34
CA PRO A 206 0.88 23.48 -11.01
C PRO A 206 1.70 23.56 -12.29
N ASP A 207 2.81 22.82 -12.37
CA ASP A 207 3.73 22.87 -13.50
C ASP A 207 3.36 21.88 -14.62
N THR A 208 2.92 20.68 -14.24
CA THR A 208 2.71 19.55 -15.17
C THR A 208 1.24 19.22 -15.42
N GLY A 209 0.32 19.68 -14.57
CA GLY A 209 -1.10 19.32 -14.59
C GLY A 209 -1.39 17.87 -14.16
N ALA A 210 -0.37 17.04 -13.93
CA ALA A 210 -0.55 15.66 -13.49
C ALA A 210 -1.12 15.60 -12.07
N PRO A 211 -2.00 14.63 -11.75
CA PRO A 211 -2.50 14.46 -10.41
C PRO A 211 -1.35 14.12 -9.45
N GLN A 212 -1.21 14.91 -8.39
CA GLN A 212 -0.26 14.68 -7.30
C GLN A 212 -0.98 14.63 -5.96
N LYS A 213 -0.48 13.80 -5.04
CA LYS A 213 -0.97 13.80 -3.67
C LYS A 213 -0.52 15.07 -2.97
N VAL A 214 -1.46 15.76 -2.33
CA VAL A 214 -1.20 16.94 -1.51
C VAL A 214 -1.80 16.76 -0.12
N LEU A 215 -1.17 17.41 0.86
CA LEU A 215 -1.72 17.62 2.18
C LEU A 215 -2.56 18.90 2.19
N VAL A 216 -3.86 18.76 2.42
CA VAL A 216 -4.78 19.88 2.58
C VAL A 216 -4.96 20.17 4.06
N ILE A 217 -4.71 21.42 4.47
CA ILE A 217 -4.82 21.85 5.86
C ILE A 217 -6.27 22.20 6.21
N ASN A 218 -6.84 21.50 7.19
CA ASN A 218 -8.23 21.68 7.62
C ASN A 218 -8.39 22.71 8.74
N LYS A 219 -7.39 22.84 9.62
CA LYS A 219 -7.41 23.78 10.75
C LYS A 219 -6.08 24.53 10.87
N LYS A 220 -6.09 25.64 11.60
CA LYS A 220 -4.87 26.40 11.89
C LYS A 220 -3.83 25.50 12.58
N GLY A 221 -2.67 25.35 11.94
CA GLY A 221 -1.55 24.61 12.49
C GLY A 221 -0.73 25.45 13.47
N ARG A 222 0.18 24.77 14.19
CA ARG A 222 1.12 25.38 15.13
C ARG A 222 2.55 25.08 14.71
N PHE A 223 3.31 26.13 14.41
CA PHE A 223 4.75 26.04 14.18
C PHE A 223 5.54 26.08 15.48
N SER A 224 6.63 25.32 15.55
CA SER A 224 7.58 25.32 16.67
C SER A 224 9.01 25.45 16.12
N ALA A 225 9.57 26.66 16.14
CA ALA A 225 10.87 26.95 15.51
C ALA A 225 12.08 26.29 16.19
N ASN A 226 11.97 25.98 17.48
CA ASN A 226 13.02 25.38 18.29
C ASN A 226 12.78 23.88 18.52
N LYS A 227 11.95 23.25 17.69
CA LYS A 227 11.68 21.82 17.77
C LYS A 227 11.84 21.12 16.42
N ASP A 228 12.14 19.84 16.48
CA ASP A 228 12.21 18.92 15.35
C ASP A 228 11.38 17.66 15.60
N CYS A 229 11.58 16.62 14.81
CA CYS A 229 10.82 15.38 14.92
C CYS A 229 11.18 14.53 16.15
N ASP A 230 12.35 14.73 16.74
CA ASP A 230 12.88 13.93 17.85
C ASP A 230 12.48 14.51 19.23
N ASP A 231 11.91 15.73 19.27
CA ASP A 231 11.36 16.40 20.47
C ASP A 231 9.98 15.93 20.95
#